data_AF-A0A0K0DK14-F1
#
_entry.id   AF-A0A0K0DK14-F1
#
_cell.length_a   1.000
_cell.length_b   1.000
_cell.length_c   1.000
_cell.angle_alpha   90.00
_cell.angle_beta   90.00
_cell.angle_gamma   90.00
#
_symmetry.space_group_name_H-M   'P 1'
#
loop_
_entity.id
_entity.type
_entity.pdbx_description
1 polymer ?
#
loop_
_entity_poly.entity_id
_entity_poly.type
_entity_poly.pdbx_seq_one_letter_code
_entity_poly.pdbx_strand_id
1 'polypeptide(L)'
;LFDERNVKNGVNLVSLNGFTGEIESRGSFDVATSDGELIGWLRSLPQSSIIAGVSFGDVAERVSADTRALFASFGAVRIADWRESSSYAILGQADKIANALVFDPAYSMREGCLKLYVRIDVEKMAALGGSMSGDRVVHLGAEWKGCGIPEKCGFDEIPMHFFTGEHKDDWPRLCVGGRMVLDRGLNGAGRGLNLVSIEPKTGRVSSVAHFDTYQDGTRLLTKIYWFEKVVTVEPYFESTALEQWLDNLPLGEVLAVVSFDEASTMLSDMAKQIFYEMGSSMVQRLKFRASWYFVGHRELAAYSPFEDLNIPSGNSWAKPIKTSICLPKKLDSWRGRASDVYLRPHNLPRRHFCLKHDRHGDFCSESSVDNPIRPRALSDPKRKGDPVFNMPIVLAAGLSTDSLRICLESLMEQEGLNTQMVVVVYDKEYPENAELSSLFHVKSVPVNSTNGYNSLLLSAVSAAFYLFPTSPAVAVIEEDVRLSPDWLFYLSQTLPVLLKDKTIDVVQTFNPNGYVDTGTDPSLVYRIDHQPPLYSYVLTRNKYENDIKENAGITNHSFKQLTSKRLRTKRC
;
A
#
# COMPACT_ATOMS: atom_id res chain seq x y z
N LEU A 1 25.28 -23.17 18.66
CA LEU A 1 23.95 -23.31 19.30
C LEU A 1 23.54 -24.77 19.45
N PHE A 2 23.82 -25.59 18.44
CA PHE A 2 23.72 -27.05 18.52
C PHE A 2 25.11 -27.64 18.30
N ASP A 3 25.51 -28.60 19.13
CA ASP A 3 26.75 -29.38 19.00
C ASP A 3 26.43 -30.80 18.49
N GLU A 4 27.43 -31.57 18.05
CA GLU A 4 27.24 -32.93 17.52
C GLU A 4 26.54 -33.89 18.49
N ARG A 5 26.45 -33.55 19.79
CA ARG A 5 25.86 -34.40 20.83
C ARG A 5 24.36 -34.15 21.05
N ASN A 6 23.84 -32.99 20.64
CA ASN A 6 22.47 -32.57 20.94
C ASN A 6 21.58 -32.38 19.69
N VAL A 7 22.11 -32.63 18.49
CA VAL A 7 21.34 -32.61 17.23
C VAL A 7 20.56 -33.92 17.07
N LYS A 8 19.25 -33.82 16.84
CA LYS A 8 18.39 -34.99 16.53
C LYS A 8 18.13 -35.11 15.03
N ASN A 9 17.78 -36.31 14.58
CA ASN A 9 17.37 -36.61 13.20
C ASN A 9 15.99 -35.98 12.93
N GLY A 10 15.98 -34.73 12.49
CA GLY A 10 14.76 -33.95 12.35
C GLY A 10 15.00 -32.46 12.19
N VAL A 11 14.39 -31.62 13.03
CA VAL A 11 14.54 -30.16 12.95
C VAL A 11 15.13 -29.62 14.25
N ASN A 12 16.11 -28.72 14.13
CA ASN A 12 16.83 -28.14 15.24
C ASN A 12 16.62 -26.62 15.21
N LEU A 13 15.87 -26.09 16.17
CA LEU A 13 15.35 -24.73 16.18
C LEU A 13 15.75 -23.97 17.43
N VAL A 14 16.05 -22.69 17.27
CA VAL A 14 16.15 -21.71 18.35
C VAL A 14 15.03 -20.69 18.19
N SER A 15 14.43 -20.32 19.30
CA SER A 15 13.52 -19.19 19.40
C SER A 15 14.24 -18.01 20.03
N LEU A 16 14.17 -16.87 19.38
CA LEU A 16 14.69 -15.60 19.83
C LEU A 16 13.53 -14.68 20.20
N ASN A 17 13.70 -13.90 21.25
CA ASN A 17 12.77 -12.83 21.58
C ASN A 17 12.75 -11.81 20.42
N GLY A 18 11.57 -11.55 19.87
CA GLY A 18 11.40 -10.64 18.74
C GLY A 18 11.80 -9.19 18.96
N PHE A 19 12.03 -8.80 20.21
CA PHE A 19 12.39 -7.43 20.60
C PHE A 19 13.86 -7.31 21.02
N THR A 20 14.38 -8.29 21.78
CA THR A 20 15.75 -8.23 22.32
C THR A 20 16.76 -9.02 21.48
N GLY A 21 16.31 -9.99 20.67
CA GLY A 21 17.17 -10.92 19.95
C GLY A 21 17.85 -11.96 20.85
N GLU A 22 17.53 -11.98 22.14
CA GLU A 22 18.03 -12.98 23.08
C GLU A 22 17.34 -14.33 22.87
N ILE A 23 18.04 -15.43 23.17
CA ILE A 23 17.50 -16.78 23.04
C ILE A 23 16.47 -17.03 24.14
N GLU A 24 15.21 -17.19 23.77
CA GLU A 24 14.13 -17.54 24.69
C GLU A 24 14.08 -19.04 24.95
N SER A 25 14.23 -19.83 23.89
CA SER A 25 14.21 -21.29 23.99
C SER A 25 14.93 -21.95 22.82
N ARG A 26 15.30 -23.22 22.98
CA ARG A 26 15.92 -24.05 21.94
C ARG A 26 15.35 -25.46 22.02
N GLY A 27 15.23 -26.10 20.88
CA GLY A 27 14.73 -27.47 20.79
C GLY A 27 15.31 -28.21 19.60
N SER A 28 15.61 -29.49 19.83
CA SER A 28 16.02 -30.45 18.80
C SER A 28 14.98 -31.56 18.78
N PHE A 29 14.27 -31.65 17.66
CA PHE A 29 13.07 -32.46 17.52
C PHE A 29 13.32 -33.57 16.51
N ASP A 30 13.17 -34.82 16.93
CA ASP A 30 13.26 -35.98 16.05
C ASP A 30 11.93 -36.18 15.34
N VAL A 31 11.77 -35.53 14.18
CA VAL A 31 10.54 -35.61 13.39
C VAL A 31 10.47 -36.88 12.54
N ALA A 32 11.52 -37.71 12.52
CA ALA A 32 11.48 -39.02 11.87
C ALA A 32 10.57 -40.00 12.62
N THR A 33 10.46 -39.83 13.94
CA THR A 33 9.57 -40.63 14.81
C THR A 33 8.20 -39.98 15.02
N SER A 34 8.16 -38.71 15.44
CA SER A 34 6.93 -37.92 15.60
C SER A 34 7.24 -36.43 15.66
N ASP A 35 6.41 -35.60 15.04
CA ASP A 35 6.51 -34.15 15.10
C ASP A 35 5.62 -33.50 16.18
N GLY A 36 4.98 -34.30 17.05
CA GLY A 36 4.10 -33.80 18.10
C GLY A 36 4.79 -32.86 19.11
N GLU A 37 6.03 -33.18 19.52
CA GLU A 37 6.82 -32.31 20.41
C GLU A 37 7.17 -30.97 19.73
N LEU A 38 7.46 -31.01 18.43
CA LEU A 38 7.74 -29.82 17.63
C LEU A 38 6.50 -28.93 17.49
N ILE A 39 5.34 -29.53 17.21
CA ILE A 39 4.04 -28.83 17.15
C ILE A 39 3.74 -28.15 18.48
N GLY A 40 3.89 -28.88 19.59
CA GLY A 40 3.66 -28.34 20.94
C GLY A 40 4.59 -27.17 21.24
N TRP A 41 5.87 -27.31 20.90
CA TRP A 41 6.86 -26.25 21.11
C TRP A 41 6.54 -25.00 20.26
N LEU A 42 6.28 -25.14 18.96
CA LEU A 42 5.93 -24.03 18.08
C LEU A 42 4.67 -23.28 18.54
N ARG A 43 3.65 -24.00 19.01
CA ARG A 43 2.41 -23.40 19.53
C ARG A 43 2.61 -22.70 20.88
N SER A 44 3.63 -23.08 21.64
CA SER A 44 3.94 -22.47 22.93
C SER A 44 4.71 -21.15 22.82
N LEU A 45 5.26 -20.85 21.64
CA LEU A 45 6.05 -19.64 21.44
C LEU A 45 5.15 -18.38 21.44
N PRO A 46 5.61 -17.28 22.07
CA PRO A 46 4.98 -15.98 21.91
C PRO A 46 4.85 -15.55 20.44
N GLN A 47 3.79 -14.82 20.08
CA GLN A 47 3.59 -14.30 18.71
C GLN A 47 4.74 -13.40 18.24
N SER A 48 5.45 -12.75 19.16
CA SER A 48 6.61 -11.93 18.84
C SER A 48 7.86 -12.74 18.54
N SER A 49 7.93 -14.04 18.85
CA SER A 49 9.18 -14.79 18.78
C SER A 49 9.63 -15.06 17.34
N ILE A 50 10.94 -14.99 17.14
CA ILE A 50 11.60 -15.35 15.87
C ILE A 50 12.12 -16.76 16.02
N ILE A 51 11.83 -17.64 15.06
CA ILE A 51 12.42 -18.96 14.98
C ILE A 51 13.54 -18.98 13.95
N ALA A 52 14.65 -19.62 14.30
CA ALA A 52 15.76 -19.87 13.39
C ALA A 52 16.20 -21.33 13.53
N GLY A 53 16.43 -22.03 12.43
CA GLY A 53 16.97 -23.38 12.52
C GLY A 53 17.01 -24.16 11.23
N VAL A 54 17.48 -25.40 11.34
CA VAL A 54 17.86 -26.24 10.20
C VAL A 54 17.37 -27.67 10.38
N SER A 55 17.09 -28.34 9.27
CA SER A 55 16.84 -29.78 9.24
C SER A 55 18.15 -30.57 9.29
N PHE A 56 18.11 -31.76 9.89
CA PHE A 56 19.20 -32.73 9.91
C PHE A 56 18.64 -34.12 9.59
N GLY A 57 19.20 -34.75 8.55
CA GLY A 57 18.74 -36.04 8.01
C GLY A 57 17.61 -35.91 6.97
N ASP A 58 17.20 -37.04 6.40
CA ASP A 58 16.17 -37.09 5.36
C ASP A 58 14.78 -37.28 5.98
N VAL A 59 14.20 -36.15 6.41
CA VAL A 59 12.99 -36.14 7.25
C VAL A 59 11.80 -35.42 6.61
N ALA A 60 11.95 -34.92 5.38
CA ALA A 60 10.96 -34.06 4.73
C ALA A 60 9.59 -34.73 4.61
N GLU A 61 9.54 -36.00 4.19
CA GLU A 61 8.29 -36.77 4.03
C GLU A 61 7.69 -37.22 5.37
N ARG A 62 8.41 -37.02 6.48
CA ARG A 62 7.93 -37.32 7.84
C ARG A 62 7.35 -36.11 8.56
N VAL A 63 7.52 -34.91 8.01
CA VAL A 63 6.93 -33.68 8.56
C VAL A 63 5.46 -33.58 8.18
N SER A 64 4.57 -33.62 9.17
CA SER A 64 3.13 -33.59 8.95
C SER A 64 2.63 -32.27 8.35
N ALA A 65 1.42 -32.32 7.79
CA ALA A 65 0.74 -31.12 7.28
C ALA A 65 0.58 -30.04 8.37
N ASP A 66 0.34 -30.42 9.62
CA ASP A 66 0.18 -29.50 10.75
C ASP A 66 1.49 -28.77 11.07
N THR A 67 2.62 -29.48 11.07
CA THR A 67 3.93 -28.86 11.25
C THR A 67 4.28 -27.94 10.09
N ARG A 68 3.97 -28.34 8.85
CA ARG A 68 4.17 -27.50 7.66
C ARG A 68 3.31 -26.23 7.71
N ALA A 69 2.06 -26.34 8.17
CA ALA A 69 1.17 -25.19 8.37
C ALA A 69 1.67 -24.26 9.47
N LEU A 70 2.21 -24.81 10.57
CA LEU A 70 2.83 -24.01 11.62
C LEU A 70 4.08 -23.29 11.10
N PHE A 71 4.98 -23.96 10.39
CA PHE A 71 6.10 -23.25 9.76
C PHE A 71 5.64 -22.18 8.76
N ALA A 72 4.60 -22.44 7.97
CA ALA A 72 4.01 -21.43 7.10
C ALA A 72 3.48 -20.21 7.89
N SER A 73 2.93 -20.41 9.10
CA SER A 73 2.50 -19.31 9.98
C SER A 73 3.65 -18.44 10.50
N PHE A 74 4.87 -18.99 10.56
CA PHE A 74 6.12 -18.25 10.79
C PHE A 74 6.72 -17.71 9.49
N GLY A 75 5.93 -17.61 8.42
CA GLY A 75 6.31 -17.03 7.14
C GLY A 75 7.09 -17.96 6.22
N ALA A 76 7.07 -19.28 6.46
CA ALA A 76 7.82 -20.23 5.66
C ALA A 76 7.15 -20.56 4.30
N VAL A 77 7.18 -19.60 3.37
CA VAL A 77 6.45 -19.65 2.09
C VAL A 77 6.78 -20.87 1.23
N ARG A 78 8.02 -21.39 1.34
CA ARG A 78 8.50 -22.54 0.56
C ARG A 78 8.48 -23.87 1.32
N ILE A 79 7.86 -23.96 2.49
CA ILE A 79 7.77 -25.22 3.25
C ILE A 79 7.05 -26.32 2.46
N ALA A 80 6.15 -25.95 1.54
CA ALA A 80 5.46 -26.88 0.65
C ALA A 80 6.41 -27.53 -0.38
N ASP A 81 7.57 -26.94 -0.66
CA ASP A 81 8.57 -27.44 -1.62
C ASP A 81 9.58 -28.40 -0.96
N TRP A 82 9.59 -28.52 0.37
CA TRP A 82 10.54 -29.39 1.06
C TRP A 82 10.22 -30.86 0.80
N ARG A 83 11.18 -31.58 0.18
CA ARG A 83 11.09 -32.96 -0.30
C ARG A 83 12.26 -33.81 0.19
N GLU A 84 12.16 -35.12 0.05
CA GLU A 84 13.26 -36.06 0.29
C GLU A 84 14.57 -35.62 -0.41
N SER A 85 15.71 -35.89 0.24
CA SER A 85 17.05 -35.50 -0.23
C SER A 85 17.34 -33.98 -0.33
N SER A 86 16.45 -33.12 0.19
CA SER A 86 16.68 -31.67 0.28
C SER A 86 16.83 -31.18 1.72
N SER A 87 17.66 -30.15 1.92
CA SER A 87 17.89 -29.54 3.23
C SER A 87 17.01 -28.31 3.42
N TYR A 88 16.54 -28.09 4.64
CA TYR A 88 15.66 -26.98 4.96
C TYR A 88 16.28 -26.09 6.03
N ALA A 89 16.24 -24.77 5.81
CA ALA A 89 16.46 -23.81 6.89
C ALA A 89 15.33 -22.80 6.94
N ILE A 90 14.99 -22.42 8.15
CA ILE A 90 13.96 -21.44 8.45
C ILE A 90 14.54 -20.33 9.28
N LEU A 91 14.16 -19.10 8.94
CA LEU A 91 14.33 -17.94 9.77
C LEU A 91 13.07 -17.09 9.63
N GLY A 92 12.23 -17.03 10.66
CA GLY A 92 10.91 -16.42 10.53
C GLY A 92 10.23 -16.02 11.83
N GLN A 93 9.20 -15.19 11.72
CA GLN A 93 8.43 -14.63 12.83
C GLN A 93 6.94 -14.82 12.52
N ALA A 94 6.12 -15.09 13.54
CA ALA A 94 4.68 -15.26 13.34
C ALA A 94 4.05 -13.98 12.77
N ASP A 95 3.09 -14.14 11.86
CA ASP A 95 2.31 -13.07 11.21
C ASP A 95 3.11 -12.05 10.36
N LYS A 96 4.36 -12.34 10.01
CA LYS A 96 5.16 -11.54 9.05
C LYS A 96 5.75 -12.41 7.96
N ILE A 97 6.03 -11.80 6.80
CA ILE A 97 6.73 -12.47 5.70
C ILE A 97 8.14 -12.78 6.18
N ALA A 98 8.41 -14.06 6.42
CA ALA A 98 9.74 -14.55 6.71
C ALA A 98 10.45 -15.00 5.44
N ASN A 99 11.77 -14.86 5.42
CA ASN A 99 12.61 -15.40 4.36
C ASN A 99 12.96 -16.85 4.72
N ALA A 100 12.08 -17.81 4.42
CA ALA A 100 12.43 -19.22 4.50
C ALA A 100 13.12 -19.70 3.22
N LEU A 101 14.25 -20.38 3.37
CA LEU A 101 15.08 -20.86 2.27
C LEU A 101 15.06 -22.39 2.22
N VAL A 102 14.60 -22.95 1.11
CA VAL A 102 14.75 -24.38 0.78
C VAL A 102 16.05 -24.55 0.02
N PHE A 103 16.89 -25.50 0.44
CA PHE A 103 18.20 -25.79 -0.17
C PHE A 103 18.19 -27.13 -0.91
N ASP A 104 18.64 -27.11 -2.16
CA ASP A 104 19.00 -28.31 -2.93
C ASP A 104 20.42 -28.78 -2.54
N PRO A 105 20.80 -30.06 -2.72
CA PRO A 105 21.91 -30.73 -2.03
C PRO A 105 23.33 -30.29 -2.44
N ALA A 106 23.50 -29.17 -3.15
CA ALA A 106 24.81 -28.61 -3.43
C ALA A 106 25.30 -27.80 -2.21
N TYR A 107 26.26 -28.37 -1.46
CA TYR A 107 26.94 -27.79 -0.30
C TYR A 107 27.15 -26.28 -0.44
N SER A 108 26.37 -25.47 0.29
CA SER A 108 26.56 -24.03 0.37
C SER A 108 26.49 -23.55 1.82
N MET A 109 27.64 -23.14 2.34
CA MET A 109 27.70 -22.34 3.57
C MET A 109 27.17 -20.94 3.24
N ARG A 110 26.19 -20.46 3.99
CA ARG A 110 25.54 -19.16 3.77
C ARG A 110 25.57 -18.36 5.06
N GLU A 111 26.17 -17.18 4.98
CA GLU A 111 26.10 -16.15 6.00
C GLU A 111 25.17 -15.03 5.52
N GLY A 112 24.34 -14.49 6.42
CA GLY A 112 23.36 -13.46 6.07
C GLY A 112 22.79 -12.79 7.32
N CYS A 113 22.27 -11.56 7.14
CA CYS A 113 21.63 -10.79 8.20
C CYS A 113 20.13 -10.65 7.90
N LEU A 114 19.27 -10.84 8.91
CA LEU A 114 17.83 -10.60 8.81
C LEU A 114 17.49 -9.29 9.53
N LYS A 115 16.81 -8.37 8.84
CA LYS A 115 16.29 -7.14 9.47
C LYS A 115 15.06 -7.51 10.33
N LEU A 116 15.19 -7.34 11.64
CA LEU A 116 14.09 -7.55 12.59
C LEU A 116 13.25 -6.28 12.71
N TYR A 117 11.95 -6.40 12.46
CA TYR A 117 11.00 -5.29 12.63
C TYR A 117 10.54 -5.23 14.10
N VAL A 118 11.35 -4.60 14.94
CA VAL A 118 11.01 -4.30 16.34
C VAL A 118 10.07 -3.08 16.37
N ARG A 119 8.85 -3.23 16.90
CA ARG A 119 8.06 -2.07 17.35
C ARG A 119 8.74 -1.56 18.62
N ILE A 120 9.28 -0.35 18.58
CA ILE A 120 10.02 0.24 19.68
C ILE A 120 9.05 0.59 20.81
N ASP A 121 9.26 -0.04 21.97
CA ASP A 121 8.68 0.40 23.24
C ASP A 121 9.49 1.60 23.73
N VAL A 122 8.84 2.76 23.70
CA VAL A 122 9.40 4.09 23.98
C VAL A 122 10.01 4.15 25.39
N GLU A 123 9.51 3.34 26.33
CA GLU A 123 9.95 3.37 27.73
C GLU A 123 11.25 2.59 27.99
N LYS A 124 11.54 1.54 27.21
CA LYS A 124 12.80 0.77 27.34
C LYS A 124 13.99 1.39 26.60
N MET A 125 13.74 2.21 25.57
CA MET A 125 14.79 2.99 24.90
C MET A 125 15.32 4.15 25.76
N ALA A 126 14.54 4.64 26.72
CA ALA A 126 15.04 5.62 27.70
C ALA A 126 16.08 5.02 28.67
N ALA A 127 16.06 3.69 28.86
CA ALA A 127 16.95 2.99 29.81
C ALA A 127 18.23 2.43 29.18
N LEU A 128 18.28 2.27 27.85
CA LEU A 128 19.44 1.77 27.11
C LEU A 128 20.06 2.91 26.30
N GLY A 129 20.76 3.79 27.00
CA GLY A 129 21.45 4.95 26.44
C GLY A 129 22.31 4.60 25.21
N GLY A 130 21.88 5.10 24.06
CA GLY A 130 22.52 4.89 22.76
C GLY A 130 21.98 5.81 21.68
N SER A 131 21.82 7.11 21.99
CA SER A 131 21.70 8.26 21.07
C SER A 131 21.05 8.01 19.69
N MET A 132 19.72 7.94 19.63
CA MET A 132 18.94 8.18 18.40
C MET A 132 17.78 9.17 18.59
N SER A 133 17.94 10.12 19.51
CA SER A 133 17.25 11.40 19.47
C SER A 133 18.27 12.47 19.84
N GLY A 134 19.02 12.93 18.84
CA GLY A 134 19.50 14.30 18.94
C GLY A 134 18.25 15.15 18.91
N ASP A 135 17.88 15.70 20.07
CA ASP A 135 17.08 16.92 20.19
C ASP A 135 17.76 17.99 19.32
N ARG A 136 17.56 17.94 18.00
CA ARG A 136 18.02 18.99 17.10
C ARG A 136 17.05 20.13 17.32
N VAL A 137 17.42 21.00 18.26
CA VAL A 137 16.79 22.31 18.45
C VAL A 137 16.61 22.93 17.06
N VAL A 138 15.36 23.15 16.66
CA VAL A 138 15.06 23.73 15.35
C VAL A 138 15.63 25.15 15.34
N HIS A 139 16.64 25.40 14.51
CA HIS A 139 17.21 26.73 14.36
C HIS A 139 16.41 27.51 13.32
N LEU A 140 15.81 28.62 13.74
CA LEU A 140 15.15 29.54 12.80
C LEU A 140 16.18 30.54 12.27
N GLY A 141 16.28 30.62 10.95
CA GLY A 141 17.17 31.53 10.24
C GLY A 141 16.57 32.94 10.10
N ALA A 142 17.05 33.67 9.08
CA ALA A 142 16.65 35.03 8.81
C ALA A 142 15.13 35.20 8.66
N GLU A 143 14.62 36.37 9.05
CA GLU A 143 13.24 36.75 8.75
C GLU A 143 13.07 36.99 7.26
N TRP A 144 12.07 36.34 6.68
CA TRP A 144 11.62 36.62 5.33
C TRP A 144 10.11 36.70 5.33
N LYS A 145 9.60 37.89 5.66
CA LYS A 145 8.16 38.13 5.84
C LYS A 145 7.36 37.65 4.62
N GLY A 146 6.35 36.82 4.88
CA GLY A 146 5.48 36.27 3.84
C GLY A 146 6.14 35.22 2.94
N CYS A 147 7.38 34.79 3.20
CA CYS A 147 8.11 33.80 2.40
C CYS A 147 8.08 34.12 0.88
N GLY A 148 8.26 35.40 0.54
CA GLY A 148 8.27 35.87 -0.85
C GLY A 148 6.89 36.05 -1.50
N ILE A 149 5.79 35.84 -0.78
CA ILE A 149 4.44 36.08 -1.28
C ILE A 149 4.13 37.58 -1.15
N PRO A 150 3.78 38.28 -2.25
CA PRO A 150 3.49 39.72 -2.21
C PRO A 150 2.16 40.03 -1.51
N GLU A 151 1.17 39.17 -1.67
CA GLU A 151 -0.12 39.26 -0.98
C GLU A 151 -0.09 38.53 0.35
N LYS A 152 -0.80 39.06 1.35
CA LYS A 152 -0.85 38.45 2.68
C LYS A 152 -1.75 37.22 2.63
N CYS A 153 -1.21 36.04 2.98
CA CYS A 153 -2.00 34.82 3.17
C CYS A 153 -3.15 35.05 4.16
N GLY A 154 -4.23 34.26 4.02
CA GLY A 154 -5.36 34.29 4.94
C GLY A 154 -4.95 33.96 6.39
N PHE A 155 -5.81 34.33 7.36
CA PHE A 155 -5.55 34.07 8.78
C PHE A 155 -5.42 32.57 9.13
N ASP A 156 -6.03 31.70 8.32
CA ASP A 156 -6.00 30.24 8.43
C ASP A 156 -4.99 29.58 7.46
N GLU A 157 -4.00 30.34 7.00
CA GLU A 157 -2.96 29.87 6.08
C GLU A 157 -1.57 30.20 6.61
N ILE A 158 -0.58 29.39 6.21
CA ILE A 158 0.83 29.52 6.57
C ILE A 158 1.59 29.85 5.28
N PRO A 159 2.28 31.00 5.20
CA PRO A 159 3.11 31.31 4.04
C PRO A 159 4.33 30.38 4.01
N MET A 160 4.61 29.80 2.86
CA MET A 160 5.76 28.92 2.64
C MET A 160 6.47 29.23 1.33
N HIS A 161 7.78 28.95 1.28
CA HIS A 161 8.59 29.02 0.05
C HIS A 161 9.44 27.76 -0.09
N PHE A 162 9.45 27.18 -1.27
CA PHE A 162 10.22 25.99 -1.62
C PHE A 162 11.21 26.31 -2.73
N PHE A 163 12.46 25.90 -2.53
CA PHE A 163 13.52 26.00 -3.51
C PHE A 163 14.40 24.74 -3.50
N THR A 164 14.42 24.00 -4.61
CA THR A 164 15.14 22.72 -4.73
C THR A 164 16.61 22.84 -5.12
N GLY A 165 17.11 24.06 -5.38
CA GLY A 165 18.47 24.29 -5.87
C GLY A 165 18.64 24.06 -7.38
N GLU A 166 19.48 24.87 -8.03
CA GLU A 166 19.78 24.75 -9.46
C GLU A 166 20.79 23.65 -9.79
N HIS A 167 21.79 23.49 -8.91
CA HIS A 167 22.86 22.50 -9.01
C HIS A 167 23.46 22.27 -7.62
N LYS A 168 24.43 21.35 -7.51
CA LYS A 168 25.09 20.95 -6.26
C LYS A 168 25.69 22.08 -5.38
N ASP A 169 25.85 23.29 -5.91
CA ASP A 169 26.45 24.44 -5.20
C ASP A 169 25.40 25.52 -4.86
N ASP A 170 24.12 25.23 -5.06
CA ASP A 170 23.00 26.14 -4.80
C ASP A 170 21.97 25.50 -3.87
N TRP A 171 22.23 25.61 -2.57
CA TRP A 171 21.55 24.89 -1.48
C TRP A 171 20.01 25.02 -1.51
N PRO A 172 19.31 24.00 -1.01
CA PRO A 172 17.85 24.04 -0.93
C PRO A 172 17.42 25.05 0.12
N ARG A 173 16.29 25.71 -0.15
CA ARG A 173 15.71 26.70 0.77
C ARG A 173 14.25 26.37 1.05
N LEU A 174 13.90 26.44 2.34
CA LEU A 174 12.52 26.31 2.81
C LEU A 174 12.23 27.40 3.83
N CYS A 175 11.26 28.24 3.53
CA CYS A 175 10.71 29.24 4.45
C CYS A 175 9.34 28.77 4.94
N VAL A 176 9.08 28.89 6.24
CA VAL A 176 7.80 28.55 6.87
C VAL A 176 7.39 29.69 7.81
N GLY A 177 6.19 30.22 7.64
CA GLY A 177 5.65 31.22 8.56
C GLY A 177 6.43 32.54 8.59
N GLY A 178 7.22 32.82 7.54
CA GLY A 178 8.06 34.01 7.45
C GLY A 178 9.46 33.87 8.05
N ARG A 179 9.89 32.65 8.43
CA ARG A 179 11.25 32.35 8.88
C ARG A 179 11.89 31.32 7.97
N MET A 180 13.17 31.50 7.67
CA MET A 180 13.96 30.47 7.01
C MET A 180 14.15 29.27 7.95
N VAL A 181 13.90 28.07 7.45
CA VAL A 181 14.02 26.81 8.19
C VAL A 181 15.09 25.91 7.56
N LEU A 182 15.20 25.91 6.24
CA LEU A 182 16.29 25.24 5.53
C LEU A 182 17.02 26.27 4.67
N ASP A 183 18.34 26.28 4.75
CA ASP A 183 19.26 27.10 3.95
C ASP A 183 20.69 26.57 4.11
N ARG A 184 21.65 27.13 3.38
CA ARG A 184 23.07 26.82 3.52
C ARG A 184 23.55 26.98 4.96
N GLY A 185 23.96 25.87 5.58
CA GLY A 185 24.43 25.85 6.97
C GLY A 185 23.33 25.93 8.03
N LEU A 186 22.05 25.88 7.63
CA LEU A 186 20.90 25.91 8.53
C LEU A 186 20.25 24.53 8.60
N ASN A 187 20.09 24.01 9.82
CA ASN A 187 19.44 22.73 10.12
C ASN A 187 19.98 21.51 9.33
N GLY A 188 21.23 21.60 8.86
CA GLY A 188 21.89 20.53 8.11
C GLY A 188 21.37 20.33 6.69
N ALA A 189 20.74 21.34 6.08
CA ALA A 189 20.22 21.23 4.72
C ALA A 189 21.32 20.85 3.71
N GLY A 190 21.08 19.81 2.92
CA GLY A 190 22.09 19.17 2.07
C GLY A 190 21.50 18.24 1.02
N ARG A 191 22.38 17.50 0.32
CA ARG A 191 22.01 16.58 -0.79
C ARG A 191 21.04 15.52 -0.31
N GLY A 192 20.05 15.15 -1.12
CA GLY A 192 19.03 14.18 -0.76
C GLY A 192 17.69 14.83 -0.43
N LEU A 193 17.00 14.30 0.59
CA LEU A 193 15.71 14.81 1.04
C LEU A 193 15.87 15.66 2.29
N ASN A 194 15.29 16.86 2.26
CA ASN A 194 15.26 17.78 3.39
C ASN A 194 13.81 17.94 3.84
N LEU A 195 13.52 17.66 5.10
CA LEU A 195 12.18 17.49 5.64
C LEU A 195 11.94 18.42 6.83
N VAL A 196 10.72 18.93 6.92
CA VAL A 196 10.27 19.80 8.00
C VAL A 196 8.88 19.34 8.44
N SER A 197 8.73 19.01 9.72
CA SER A 197 7.42 18.76 10.33
C SER A 197 6.86 20.03 10.93
N ILE A 198 5.58 20.32 10.66
CA ILE A 198 4.91 21.57 10.99
C ILE A 198 3.62 21.25 11.74
N GLU A 199 3.43 21.86 12.90
CA GLU A 199 2.15 21.84 13.60
C GLU A 199 1.17 22.78 12.88
N PRO A 200 0.12 22.26 12.22
CA PRO A 200 -0.64 23.06 11.27
C PRO A 200 -1.50 24.14 11.93
N LYS A 201 -1.94 23.97 13.19
CA LYS A 201 -2.75 24.98 13.89
C LYS A 201 -1.98 26.27 14.16
N THR A 202 -0.71 26.12 14.53
CA THR A 202 0.17 27.23 14.95
C THR A 202 1.09 27.69 13.82
N GLY A 203 1.37 26.83 12.84
CA GLY A 203 2.41 27.03 11.84
C GLY A 203 3.82 26.91 12.41
N ARG A 204 3.96 26.36 13.62
CA ARG A 204 5.24 26.16 14.29
C ARG A 204 5.93 24.94 13.70
N VAL A 205 7.23 25.07 13.44
CA VAL A 205 8.06 23.93 13.06
C VAL A 205 8.32 23.07 14.29
N SER A 206 7.93 21.80 14.22
CA SER A 206 8.10 20.82 15.29
C SER A 206 9.45 20.12 15.21
N SER A 207 9.88 19.74 14.00
CA SER A 207 11.16 19.05 13.79
C SER A 207 11.67 19.26 12.37
N VAL A 208 12.97 19.04 12.18
CA VAL A 208 13.66 19.13 10.89
C VAL A 208 14.56 17.93 10.72
N ALA A 209 14.67 17.43 9.49
CA ALA A 209 15.53 16.30 9.16
C ALA A 209 16.14 16.46 7.76
N HIS A 210 17.28 15.81 7.57
CA HIS A 210 17.99 15.74 6.31
C HIS A 210 18.52 14.32 6.16
N PHE A 211 18.29 13.70 5.00
CA PHE A 211 18.75 12.35 4.67
C PHE A 211 19.38 12.36 3.28
N ASP A 212 20.64 11.94 3.20
CA ASP A 212 21.38 11.83 1.94
C ASP A 212 21.03 10.52 1.22
N THR A 213 19.87 10.50 0.57
CA THR A 213 19.36 9.31 -0.15
C THR A 213 20.07 9.05 -1.49
N TYR A 214 21.25 9.63 -1.72
CA TYR A 214 22.12 9.31 -2.85
C TYR A 214 23.22 8.30 -2.50
N GLN A 215 23.74 8.33 -1.27
CA GLN A 215 24.85 7.49 -0.84
C GLN A 215 24.53 6.79 0.48
N ASP A 216 24.69 5.47 0.51
CA ASP A 216 24.78 4.74 1.77
C ASP A 216 26.17 4.95 2.40
N GLY A 217 26.18 5.18 3.70
CA GLY A 217 27.39 5.41 4.49
C GLY A 217 27.76 4.23 5.37
N THR A 218 28.89 4.38 6.06
CA THR A 218 29.21 3.56 7.23
C THR A 218 29.22 4.48 8.46
N ARG A 219 28.62 4.03 9.56
CA ARG A 219 28.60 4.78 10.82
C ARG A 219 29.48 4.07 11.85
N LEU A 220 30.34 4.84 12.51
CA LEU A 220 31.09 4.38 13.67
C LEU A 220 30.16 4.38 14.88
N LEU A 221 29.79 3.20 15.35
CA LEU A 221 29.10 3.03 16.63
C LEU A 221 30.14 2.80 17.71
N THR A 222 30.10 3.64 18.75
CA THR A 222 30.88 3.39 19.96
C THR A 222 29.95 2.78 21.00
N LYS A 223 30.13 1.49 21.28
CA LYS A 223 29.49 0.86 22.45
C LYS A 223 30.44 0.95 23.64
N ILE A 224 29.99 1.64 24.68
CA ILE A 224 30.73 1.76 25.94
C ILE A 224 30.31 0.58 26.82
N TYR A 225 31.20 -0.38 27.00
CA TYR A 225 31.06 -1.42 28.02
C TYR A 225 31.78 -0.98 29.30
N TRP A 226 31.34 -1.51 30.44
CA TRP A 226 31.86 -1.16 31.77
C TRP A 226 33.38 -1.31 31.95
N PHE A 227 34.04 -2.03 31.02
CA PHE A 227 35.47 -2.34 31.06
C PHE A 227 36.21 -1.95 29.76
N GLU A 228 35.52 -1.59 28.67
CA GLU A 228 36.17 -1.26 27.39
C GLU A 228 35.26 -0.45 26.45
N LYS A 229 35.88 0.45 25.67
CA LYS A 229 35.22 1.21 24.62
C LYS A 229 35.41 0.48 23.29
N VAL A 230 34.35 -0.13 22.77
CA VAL A 230 34.38 -0.86 21.50
C VAL A 230 33.80 0.01 20.39
N VAL A 231 34.58 0.25 19.34
CA VAL A 231 34.15 0.98 18.15
C VAL A 231 33.86 -0.03 17.04
N THR A 232 32.60 -0.14 16.61
CA THR A 232 32.19 -0.97 15.48
C THR A 232 31.86 -0.08 14.28
N VAL A 233 32.24 -0.54 13.08
CA VAL A 233 31.82 0.07 11.81
C VAL A 233 30.59 -0.69 11.35
N GLU A 234 29.44 -0.03 11.29
CA GLU A 234 28.19 -0.64 10.79
C GLU A 234 27.71 0.07 9.51
N PRO A 235 27.15 -0.66 8.54
CA PRO A 235 26.49 -0.05 7.38
C PRO A 235 25.33 0.84 7.83
N TYR A 236 25.27 2.08 7.35
CA TYR A 236 24.21 3.04 7.66
C TYR A 236 23.47 3.42 6.39
N PHE A 237 22.21 2.99 6.33
CA PHE A 237 21.30 3.24 5.21
C PHE A 237 20.43 4.46 5.55
N GLU A 238 20.71 5.59 4.93
CA GLU A 238 19.98 6.86 5.15
C GLU A 238 18.48 6.70 4.88
N SER A 239 18.10 5.89 3.89
CA SER A 239 16.69 5.62 3.59
C SER A 239 15.96 4.87 4.72
N THR A 240 16.64 4.01 5.48
CA THR A 240 16.02 3.34 6.65
C THR A 240 15.85 4.33 7.81
N ALA A 241 16.76 5.28 7.99
CA ALA A 241 16.60 6.34 8.98
C ALA A 241 15.47 7.30 8.59
N LEU A 242 15.32 7.61 7.30
CA LEU A 242 14.18 8.34 6.76
C LEU A 242 12.86 7.63 7.04
N GLU A 243 12.76 6.33 6.74
CA GLU A 243 11.57 5.51 7.03
C GLU A 243 11.17 5.63 8.52
N GLN A 244 12.14 5.44 9.43
CA GLN A 244 11.90 5.56 10.88
C GLN A 244 11.46 6.96 11.29
N TRP A 245 12.04 8.00 10.70
CA TRP A 245 11.66 9.38 11.01
C TRP A 245 10.24 9.68 10.54
N LEU A 246 9.89 9.28 9.31
CA LEU A 246 8.52 9.38 8.79
C LEU A 246 7.55 8.56 9.65
N ASP A 247 7.97 7.39 10.14
CA ASP A 247 7.19 6.51 11.00
C ASP A 247 6.89 7.06 12.39
N ASN A 248 7.75 7.93 12.89
CA ASN A 248 7.59 8.55 14.19
C ASN A 248 6.96 9.95 14.14
N LEU A 249 6.51 10.40 12.95
CA LEU A 249 5.80 11.68 12.85
C LEU A 249 4.46 11.63 13.62
N PRO A 250 4.20 12.61 14.50
CA PRO A 250 2.95 12.70 15.22
C PRO A 250 1.74 12.80 14.27
N LEU A 251 0.63 12.17 14.64
CA LEU A 251 -0.62 12.27 13.87
C LEU A 251 -1.09 13.72 13.82
N GLY A 252 -1.47 14.18 12.62
CA GLY A 252 -1.96 15.53 12.37
C GLY A 252 -0.88 16.60 12.16
N GLU A 253 0.41 16.26 12.18
CA GLU A 253 1.45 17.18 11.71
C GLU A 253 1.56 17.16 10.18
N VAL A 254 1.87 18.33 9.61
CA VAL A 254 2.12 18.49 8.18
C VAL A 254 3.60 18.34 7.91
N LEU A 255 3.92 17.45 6.99
CA LEU A 255 5.24 17.22 6.46
C LEU A 255 5.48 18.08 5.22
N ALA A 256 6.59 18.81 5.17
CA ALA A 256 7.09 19.50 3.99
C ALA A 256 8.47 18.94 3.59
N VAL A 257 8.66 18.67 2.29
CA VAL A 257 9.84 18.01 1.73
C VAL A 257 10.40 18.83 0.56
N VAL A 258 11.72 18.94 0.48
CA VAL A 258 12.46 19.53 -0.63
C VAL A 258 13.62 18.61 -1.00
N SER A 259 13.67 18.16 -2.27
CA SER A 259 14.85 17.46 -2.80
C SER A 259 15.97 18.44 -3.15
N PHE A 260 17.22 17.98 -3.07
CA PHE A 260 18.39 18.74 -3.49
C PHE A 260 19.48 17.85 -4.07
N ASP A 261 20.11 18.32 -5.17
CA ASP A 261 21.16 17.67 -5.93
C ASP A 261 20.77 16.29 -6.48
N GLU A 262 20.64 15.27 -5.62
CA GLU A 262 20.21 13.92 -5.97
C GLU A 262 19.54 13.29 -4.74
N ALA A 263 18.35 12.72 -4.91
CA ALA A 263 17.55 12.17 -3.81
C ALA A 263 16.91 10.80 -4.11
N SER A 264 17.16 10.22 -5.28
CA SER A 264 16.43 9.04 -5.78
C SER A 264 17.23 7.74 -5.74
N THR A 265 18.57 7.81 -5.77
CA THR A 265 19.41 6.63 -6.07
C THR A 265 19.27 5.52 -5.04
N MET A 266 19.32 5.87 -3.75
CA MET A 266 19.21 4.94 -2.62
C MET A 266 17.88 5.12 -1.87
N LEU A 267 16.92 5.83 -2.46
CA LEU A 267 15.59 5.98 -1.87
C LEU A 267 14.81 4.67 -1.99
N SER A 268 14.52 4.07 -0.84
CA SER A 268 13.84 2.78 -0.76
C SER A 268 12.39 2.85 -1.25
N ASP A 269 11.88 1.72 -1.73
CA ASP A 269 10.48 1.62 -2.12
C ASP A 269 9.53 1.75 -0.92
N MET A 270 9.99 1.41 0.29
CA MET A 270 9.23 1.64 1.52
C MET A 270 9.09 3.14 1.82
N ALA A 271 10.16 3.92 1.69
CA ALA A 271 10.08 5.38 1.86
C ALA A 271 9.13 6.00 0.83
N LYS A 272 9.21 5.56 -0.44
CA LYS A 272 8.26 5.98 -1.49
C LYS A 272 6.82 5.61 -1.16
N GLN A 273 6.60 4.41 -0.61
CA GLN A 273 5.28 3.95 -0.17
C GLN A 273 4.72 4.81 0.97
N ILE A 274 5.55 5.18 1.97
CA ILE A 274 5.13 6.07 3.06
C ILE A 274 4.74 7.44 2.49
N PHE A 275 5.53 8.02 1.58
CA PHE A 275 5.16 9.29 0.94
C PHE A 275 3.87 9.19 0.12
N TYR A 276 3.66 8.08 -0.58
CA TYR A 276 2.42 7.81 -1.30
C TYR A 276 1.21 7.77 -0.35
N GLU A 277 1.34 7.10 0.80
CA GLU A 277 0.31 7.05 1.85
C GLU A 277 0.08 8.41 2.53
N MET A 278 1.07 9.29 2.52
CA MET A 278 0.94 10.67 2.98
C MET A 278 0.32 11.62 1.94
N GLY A 279 -0.01 11.10 0.75
CA GLY A 279 -0.68 11.81 -0.32
C GLY A 279 0.22 12.28 -1.46
N SER A 280 1.46 11.77 -1.59
CA SER A 280 2.26 12.03 -2.78
C SER A 280 1.74 11.22 -3.97
N SER A 281 1.52 11.91 -5.09
CA SER A 281 1.16 11.32 -6.38
C SER A 281 2.37 11.10 -7.29
N MET A 282 3.51 11.77 -7.02
CA MET A 282 4.66 11.81 -7.92
C MET A 282 5.92 11.14 -7.37
N VAL A 283 5.97 10.74 -6.09
CA VAL A 283 7.18 10.16 -5.47
C VAL A 283 7.69 8.91 -6.20
N GLN A 284 6.81 8.09 -6.75
CA GLN A 284 7.19 6.89 -7.53
C GLN A 284 7.93 7.24 -8.83
N ARG A 285 7.84 8.49 -9.29
CA ARG A 285 8.52 9.01 -10.49
C ARG A 285 9.81 9.75 -10.17
N LEU A 286 10.19 9.88 -8.90
CA LEU A 286 11.43 10.55 -8.52
C LEU A 286 12.63 9.79 -9.11
N LYS A 287 13.41 10.47 -9.94
CA LYS A 287 14.54 9.91 -10.70
C LYS A 287 15.81 10.70 -10.43
N PHE A 288 16.94 10.17 -10.90
CA PHE A 288 18.26 10.76 -10.72
C PHE A 288 18.25 12.25 -11.07
N ARG A 289 18.63 13.10 -10.09
CA ARG A 289 18.68 14.58 -10.21
C ARG A 289 17.36 15.28 -10.52
N ALA A 290 16.23 14.67 -10.18
CA ALA A 290 14.94 15.33 -10.23
C ALA A 290 14.78 16.39 -9.12
N SER A 291 14.13 17.49 -9.46
CA SER A 291 13.71 18.52 -8.49
C SER A 291 12.29 18.21 -8.06
N TRP A 292 12.05 18.04 -6.77
CA TRP A 292 10.78 17.65 -6.18
C TRP A 292 10.54 18.40 -4.88
N TYR A 293 9.32 18.90 -4.71
CA TYR A 293 8.83 19.30 -3.40
C TYR A 293 7.47 18.65 -3.16
N PHE A 294 7.16 18.43 -1.90
CA PHE A 294 5.92 17.81 -1.48
C PHE A 294 5.51 18.33 -0.11
N VAL A 295 4.21 18.55 0.09
CA VAL A 295 3.62 18.80 1.40
C VAL A 295 2.47 17.84 1.62
N GLY A 296 2.45 17.10 2.73
CA GLY A 296 1.38 16.14 3.02
C GLY A 296 1.30 15.80 4.50
N HIS A 297 0.41 14.90 4.89
CA HIS A 297 0.36 14.36 6.25
C HIS A 297 -0.13 12.93 6.25
N ARG A 298 0.08 12.24 7.38
CA ARG A 298 -0.48 10.90 7.60
C ARG A 298 -1.99 10.95 7.60
N GLU A 299 -2.63 9.94 7.01
CA GLU A 299 -4.10 9.83 6.90
C GLU A 299 -4.75 10.85 5.95
N LEU A 300 -3.98 11.52 5.09
CA LEU A 300 -4.57 12.36 4.05
C LEU A 300 -5.37 11.47 3.09
N ALA A 301 -6.69 11.67 3.05
CA ALA A 301 -7.60 10.83 2.27
C ALA A 301 -7.51 11.04 0.74
N ALA A 302 -6.61 11.91 0.28
CA ALA A 302 -6.43 12.30 -1.12
C ALA A 302 -4.97 12.64 -1.41
N TYR A 303 -4.62 12.79 -2.69
CA TYR A 303 -3.31 13.34 -3.04
C TYR A 303 -3.23 14.81 -2.66
N SER A 304 -2.06 15.22 -2.18
CA SER A 304 -1.81 16.61 -1.86
C SER A 304 -1.75 17.46 -3.12
N PRO A 305 -2.42 18.63 -3.16
CA PRO A 305 -2.28 19.59 -4.25
C PRO A 305 -0.95 20.36 -4.19
N PHE A 306 -0.16 20.17 -3.13
CA PHE A 306 1.11 20.86 -2.88
C PHE A 306 2.29 19.94 -3.21
N GLU A 307 2.41 19.60 -4.48
CA GLU A 307 3.45 18.73 -5.01
C GLU A 307 3.81 19.18 -6.42
N ASP A 308 5.10 19.18 -6.75
CA ASP A 308 5.57 19.37 -8.13
C ASP A 308 6.89 18.61 -8.34
N LEU A 309 7.12 18.17 -9.57
CA LEU A 309 8.25 17.32 -9.96
C LEU A 309 8.76 17.71 -11.34
N ASN A 310 9.98 18.23 -11.40
CA ASN A 310 10.72 18.42 -12.64
C ASN A 310 11.69 17.25 -12.85
N ILE A 311 11.61 16.63 -14.03
CA ILE A 311 12.49 15.53 -14.45
C ILE A 311 13.60 16.10 -15.36
N PRO A 312 14.88 15.72 -15.18
CA PRO A 312 15.97 16.20 -16.02
C PRO A 312 15.96 15.58 -17.41
N SER A 313 16.61 16.25 -18.36
CA SER A 313 16.89 15.72 -19.69
C SER A 313 18.33 15.22 -19.77
N GLY A 314 18.53 13.91 -19.75
CA GLY A 314 19.86 13.29 -19.72
C GLY A 314 20.50 13.37 -18.33
N ASN A 315 21.79 13.73 -18.27
CA ASN A 315 22.57 13.74 -17.02
C ASN A 315 22.61 15.12 -16.31
N SER A 316 21.89 16.12 -16.80
CA SER A 316 21.81 17.43 -16.15
C SER A 316 20.91 17.40 -14.90
N TRP A 317 20.94 18.45 -14.08
CA TRP A 317 19.93 18.67 -13.05
C TRP A 317 18.61 19.13 -13.68
N ALA A 318 17.50 18.74 -13.07
CA ALA A 318 16.18 19.22 -13.49
C ALA A 318 16.07 20.73 -13.26
N LYS A 319 15.11 21.36 -13.95
CA LYS A 319 14.77 22.76 -13.67
C LYS A 319 14.42 22.91 -12.18
N PRO A 320 15.02 23.86 -11.45
CA PRO A 320 14.72 24.05 -10.04
C PRO A 320 13.24 24.39 -9.87
N ILE A 321 12.64 23.89 -8.80
CA ILE A 321 11.32 24.34 -8.37
C ILE A 321 11.54 25.51 -7.43
N LYS A 322 10.95 26.65 -7.76
CA LYS A 322 10.93 27.86 -6.95
C LYS A 322 9.49 28.34 -6.85
N THR A 323 8.82 28.03 -5.74
CA THR A 323 7.41 28.35 -5.56
C THR A 323 7.12 28.83 -4.15
N SER A 324 6.17 29.75 -4.01
CA SER A 324 5.63 30.17 -2.73
C SER A 324 4.14 29.87 -2.68
N ILE A 325 3.67 29.34 -1.56
CA ILE A 325 2.28 28.92 -1.37
C ILE A 325 1.73 29.40 -0.02
N CYS A 326 0.42 29.61 0.04
CA CYS A 326 -0.31 29.77 1.29
C CYS A 326 -0.90 28.42 1.70
N LEU A 327 -0.22 27.71 2.61
CA LEU A 327 -0.64 26.38 3.06
C LEU A 327 -1.81 26.50 4.03
N PRO A 328 -2.98 25.89 3.79
CA PRO A 328 -4.09 25.90 4.74
C PRO A 328 -3.74 25.14 6.02
N LYS A 329 -4.12 25.67 7.18
CA LYS A 329 -3.95 25.00 8.49
C LYS A 329 -4.80 23.72 8.67
N LYS A 330 -5.69 23.43 7.72
CA LYS A 330 -6.52 22.23 7.65
C LYS A 330 -6.42 21.68 6.23
N LEU A 331 -5.47 20.78 6.00
CA LEU A 331 -5.20 20.24 4.66
C LEU A 331 -6.42 19.49 4.11
N ASP A 332 -7.13 18.73 4.95
CA ASP A 332 -8.38 18.04 4.61
C ASP A 332 -9.51 18.97 4.12
N SER A 333 -9.46 20.24 4.51
CA SER A 333 -10.51 21.22 4.20
C SER A 333 -10.24 22.01 2.92
N TRP A 334 -9.11 21.77 2.24
CA TRP A 334 -8.75 22.48 1.02
C TRP A 334 -9.69 22.09 -0.14
N ARG A 335 -10.82 22.78 -0.19
CA ARG A 335 -11.64 22.96 -1.39
C ARG A 335 -10.98 24.09 -2.15
N GLY A 336 -10.23 23.76 -3.20
CA GLY A 336 -9.51 24.71 -4.05
C GLY A 336 -10.25 26.03 -4.17
N ARG A 337 -9.68 27.09 -3.59
CA ARG A 337 -10.25 28.43 -3.69
C ARG A 337 -10.13 28.82 -5.16
N ALA A 338 -11.27 28.97 -5.82
CA ALA A 338 -11.37 29.74 -7.06
C ALA A 338 -10.95 31.17 -6.72
N SER A 339 -9.71 31.52 -7.05
CA SER A 339 -9.25 32.90 -7.12
C SER A 339 -8.67 33.13 -8.50
N ASP A 340 -9.06 34.28 -9.02
CA ASP A 340 -9.03 34.76 -10.39
C ASP A 340 -7.68 34.65 -11.12
N VAL A 341 -7.76 34.52 -12.45
CA VAL A 341 -6.71 34.69 -13.48
C VAL A 341 -5.78 33.49 -13.83
N TYR A 342 -6.18 32.74 -14.87
CA TYR A 342 -5.36 31.96 -15.85
C TYR A 342 -4.44 30.80 -15.43
N LEU A 343 -4.71 30.05 -14.36
CA LEU A 343 -4.12 28.71 -14.21
C LEU A 343 -5.24 27.69 -13.97
N ARG A 344 -5.62 26.93 -15.01
CA ARG A 344 -6.42 25.72 -14.78
C ARG A 344 -5.57 24.79 -13.91
N PRO A 345 -6.08 24.29 -12.76
CA PRO A 345 -5.37 23.29 -11.99
C PRO A 345 -5.15 22.08 -12.89
N HIS A 346 -3.90 21.83 -13.29
CA HIS A 346 -3.60 20.70 -14.15
C HIS A 346 -3.74 19.40 -13.35
N ASN A 347 -4.47 18.42 -13.89
CA ASN A 347 -4.52 17.08 -13.30
C ASN A 347 -3.26 16.32 -13.75
N LEU A 348 -2.13 16.67 -13.15
CA LEU A 348 -0.81 16.14 -13.49
C LEU A 348 -0.74 14.60 -13.44
N PRO A 349 -1.37 13.89 -12.47
CA PRO A 349 -1.44 12.44 -12.49
C PRO A 349 -2.13 11.89 -13.76
N ARG A 350 -3.31 12.43 -14.12
CA ARG A 350 -4.04 12.01 -15.32
C ARG A 350 -3.29 12.38 -16.60
N ARG A 351 -2.73 13.59 -16.69
CA ARG A 351 -1.86 13.99 -17.82
C ARG A 351 -0.69 13.03 -17.99
N HIS A 352 -0.03 12.62 -16.90
CA HIS A 352 1.07 11.67 -16.98
C HIS A 352 0.63 10.29 -17.47
N PHE A 353 -0.48 9.78 -16.93
CA PHE A 353 -1.07 8.54 -17.40
C PHE A 353 -1.39 8.62 -18.90
N CYS A 354 -1.99 9.72 -19.34
CA CYS A 354 -2.34 9.97 -20.75
C CYS A 354 -1.12 10.15 -21.66
N LEU A 355 0.00 10.66 -21.15
CA LEU A 355 1.28 10.73 -21.89
C LEU A 355 1.96 9.37 -22.00
N LYS A 356 1.70 8.46 -21.06
CA LYS A 356 2.30 7.13 -21.00
C LYS A 356 1.51 6.10 -21.78
N HIS A 357 0.19 6.23 -21.82
CA HIS A 357 -0.74 5.24 -22.39
C HIS A 357 -1.59 5.87 -23.49
N ASP A 358 -1.27 5.51 -24.74
CA ASP A 358 -2.00 5.95 -25.92
C ASP A 358 -3.25 5.08 -26.13
N ARG A 359 -4.39 5.39 -25.47
CA ARG A 359 -5.70 4.76 -25.82
C ARG A 359 -6.99 5.33 -25.20
N HIS A 360 -6.94 6.21 -24.20
CA HIS A 360 -8.15 6.54 -23.42
C HIS A 360 -9.08 7.61 -24.02
N GLY A 361 -8.97 7.90 -25.31
CA GLY A 361 -9.88 8.78 -26.07
C GLY A 361 -10.19 10.11 -25.37
N ASP A 362 -11.48 10.39 -25.19
CA ASP A 362 -11.96 11.62 -24.55
C ASP A 362 -11.39 11.80 -23.14
N PHE A 363 -11.10 10.74 -22.39
CA PHE A 363 -10.52 10.84 -21.05
C PHE A 363 -9.11 11.44 -21.06
N CYS A 364 -8.37 11.30 -22.15
CA CYS A 364 -7.03 11.88 -22.32
C CYS A 364 -7.00 13.09 -23.25
N SER A 365 -8.15 13.62 -23.64
CA SER A 365 -8.22 14.80 -24.49
C SER A 365 -7.84 16.08 -23.72
N GLU A 366 -7.26 17.07 -24.40
CA GLU A 366 -6.90 18.37 -23.81
C GLU A 366 -8.08 19.08 -23.14
N SER A 367 -9.32 18.80 -23.56
CA SER A 367 -10.52 19.40 -22.97
C SER A 367 -10.95 18.76 -21.65
N SER A 368 -10.56 17.50 -21.38
CA SER A 368 -11.03 16.74 -20.22
C SER A 368 -9.92 16.28 -19.28
N VAL A 369 -8.66 16.27 -19.74
CA VAL A 369 -7.52 15.70 -19.00
C VAL A 369 -7.34 16.36 -17.63
N ASP A 370 -7.74 17.63 -17.49
CA ASP A 370 -7.66 18.39 -16.23
C ASP A 370 -8.94 18.31 -15.38
N ASN A 371 -9.97 17.58 -15.82
CA ASN A 371 -11.19 17.41 -15.04
C ASN A 371 -10.90 16.60 -13.77
N PRO A 372 -11.41 17.05 -12.60
CA PRO A 372 -11.22 16.32 -11.35
C PRO A 372 -12.00 15.00 -11.40
N ILE A 373 -11.35 13.91 -10.98
CA ILE A 373 -11.99 12.61 -10.80
C ILE A 373 -12.36 12.48 -9.34
N ARG A 374 -13.66 12.54 -9.02
CA ARG A 374 -14.17 12.43 -7.64
C ARG A 374 -15.54 11.77 -7.64
N PRO A 375 -15.89 11.03 -6.58
CA PRO A 375 -17.24 10.54 -6.39
C PRO A 375 -18.27 11.66 -6.38
N ARG A 376 -19.44 11.38 -6.93
CA ARG A 376 -20.60 12.27 -6.86
C ARG A 376 -21.03 12.43 -5.40
N ALA A 377 -21.18 13.69 -4.98
CA ALA A 377 -21.63 14.01 -3.65
C ALA A 377 -23.05 13.46 -3.40
N LEU A 378 -23.28 12.96 -2.19
CA LEU A 378 -24.59 12.49 -1.77
C LEU A 378 -25.59 13.66 -1.71
N SER A 379 -26.67 13.58 -2.49
CA SER A 379 -27.67 14.66 -2.56
C SER A 379 -28.61 14.64 -1.36
N ASP A 380 -28.97 13.46 -0.83
CA ASP A 380 -29.84 13.30 0.34
C ASP A 380 -29.04 13.06 1.63
N PRO A 381 -28.96 14.04 2.56
CA PRO A 381 -28.22 13.90 3.80
C PRO A 381 -28.75 12.79 4.72
N LYS A 382 -30.02 12.39 4.60
CA LYS A 382 -30.61 11.34 5.44
C LYS A 382 -29.98 9.97 5.19
N ARG A 383 -29.41 9.78 4.00
CA ARG A 383 -28.75 8.53 3.60
C ARG A 383 -27.32 8.41 4.09
N LYS A 384 -26.73 9.42 4.75
CA LYS A 384 -25.32 9.41 5.15
C LYS A 384 -24.89 8.17 5.96
N GLY A 385 -25.82 7.55 6.70
CA GLY A 385 -25.60 6.33 7.49
C GLY A 385 -26.05 5.03 6.82
N ASP A 386 -26.38 5.05 5.53
CA ASP A 386 -26.83 3.89 4.78
C ASP A 386 -25.72 2.81 4.74
N PRO A 387 -25.99 1.56 5.16
CA PRO A 387 -24.98 0.51 5.26
C PRO A 387 -24.37 0.16 3.90
N VAL A 388 -25.03 0.46 2.79
CA VAL A 388 -24.50 0.18 1.44
C VAL A 388 -23.16 0.88 1.19
N PHE A 389 -22.92 2.04 1.82
CA PHE A 389 -21.66 2.79 1.64
C PHE A 389 -20.45 2.14 2.33
N ASN A 390 -20.69 1.16 3.20
CA ASN A 390 -19.65 0.35 3.85
C ASN A 390 -19.60 -1.08 3.29
N MET A 391 -20.33 -1.37 2.21
CA MET A 391 -20.24 -2.64 1.50
C MET A 391 -19.01 -2.61 0.58
N PRO A 392 -18.09 -3.58 0.65
CA PRO A 392 -16.98 -3.68 -0.28
C PRO A 392 -17.47 -3.91 -1.72
N ILE A 393 -16.78 -3.27 -2.65
CA ILE A 393 -17.00 -3.38 -4.09
C ILE A 393 -15.70 -3.87 -4.71
N VAL A 394 -15.74 -4.98 -5.44
CA VAL A 394 -14.60 -5.50 -6.19
C VAL A 394 -14.87 -5.42 -7.69
N LEU A 395 -13.92 -4.83 -8.42
CA LEU A 395 -13.91 -4.81 -9.88
C LEU A 395 -12.90 -5.87 -10.35
N ALA A 396 -13.34 -6.79 -11.21
CA ALA A 396 -12.46 -7.74 -11.88
C ALA A 396 -12.01 -7.12 -13.22
N ALA A 397 -10.77 -6.62 -13.24
CA ALA A 397 -10.13 -5.98 -14.39
C ALA A 397 -9.37 -7.00 -15.23
N GLY A 398 -9.92 -7.29 -16.40
CA GLY A 398 -9.38 -8.19 -17.41
C GLY A 398 -8.41 -7.49 -18.35
N LEU A 399 -8.69 -7.59 -19.65
CA LEU A 399 -7.74 -7.23 -20.72
C LEU A 399 -7.96 -5.81 -21.25
N SER A 400 -9.09 -5.18 -20.95
CA SER A 400 -9.51 -3.91 -21.54
C SER A 400 -9.42 -2.77 -20.53
N THR A 401 -8.28 -2.08 -20.51
CA THR A 401 -8.07 -0.89 -19.67
C THR A 401 -9.13 0.19 -19.91
N ASP A 402 -9.60 0.35 -21.15
CA ASP A 402 -10.67 1.30 -21.51
C ASP A 402 -12.04 0.90 -20.95
N SER A 403 -12.36 -0.40 -20.94
CA SER A 403 -13.58 -0.90 -20.30
C SER A 403 -13.53 -0.61 -18.80
N LEU A 404 -12.41 -0.93 -18.15
CA LEU A 404 -12.19 -0.62 -16.75
C LEU A 404 -12.35 0.88 -16.46
N ARG A 405 -11.80 1.74 -17.32
CA ARG A 405 -11.95 3.21 -17.21
C ARG A 405 -13.42 3.62 -17.22
N ILE A 406 -14.20 3.15 -18.21
CA ILE A 406 -15.63 3.49 -18.34
C ILE A 406 -16.41 2.98 -17.12
N CYS A 407 -16.09 1.77 -16.65
CA CYS A 407 -16.69 1.21 -15.44
C CYS A 407 -16.40 2.10 -14.21
N LEU A 408 -15.13 2.47 -14.00
CA LEU A 408 -14.71 3.36 -12.90
C LEU A 408 -15.35 4.76 -13.00
N GLU A 409 -15.46 5.33 -14.19
CA GLU A 409 -16.18 6.59 -14.42
C GLU A 409 -17.65 6.48 -13.98
N SER A 410 -18.36 5.43 -14.42
CA SER A 410 -19.76 5.20 -14.03
C SER A 410 -19.91 4.88 -12.53
N LEU A 411 -18.88 4.31 -11.90
CA LEU A 411 -18.84 4.10 -10.46
C LEU A 411 -18.68 5.42 -9.71
N MET A 412 -17.85 6.35 -10.19
CA MET A 412 -17.72 7.69 -9.60
C MET A 412 -19.00 8.52 -9.70
N GLU A 413 -19.87 8.21 -10.65
CA GLU A 413 -21.19 8.86 -10.76
C GLU A 413 -22.17 8.44 -9.65
N GLN A 414 -21.87 7.38 -8.88
CA GLN A 414 -22.74 6.91 -7.80
C GLN A 414 -22.72 7.85 -6.59
N GLU A 415 -23.90 8.25 -6.12
CA GLU A 415 -24.02 9.12 -4.96
C GLU A 415 -23.62 8.41 -3.66
N GLY A 416 -22.68 9.01 -2.92
CA GLY A 416 -22.24 8.49 -1.62
C GLY A 416 -21.23 7.34 -1.70
N LEU A 417 -20.66 7.07 -2.88
CA LEU A 417 -19.59 6.08 -3.04
C LEU A 417 -18.42 6.37 -2.09
N ASN A 418 -18.03 5.35 -1.32
CA ASN A 418 -16.80 5.35 -0.54
C ASN A 418 -15.70 4.61 -1.31
N THR A 419 -14.74 5.34 -1.89
CA THR A 419 -13.67 4.74 -2.70
C THR A 419 -12.74 3.83 -1.91
N GLN A 420 -12.68 3.98 -0.57
CA GLN A 420 -11.91 3.09 0.31
C GLN A 420 -12.49 1.67 0.39
N MET A 421 -13.77 1.51 0.05
CA MET A 421 -14.44 0.21 -0.03
C MET A 421 -14.32 -0.44 -1.41
N VAL A 422 -13.69 0.24 -2.37
CA VAL A 422 -13.53 -0.24 -3.73
C VAL A 422 -12.14 -0.86 -3.90
N VAL A 423 -12.08 -2.04 -4.51
CA VAL A 423 -10.82 -2.67 -4.92
C VAL A 423 -10.88 -3.14 -6.36
N VAL A 424 -9.89 -2.78 -7.16
CA VAL A 424 -9.70 -3.30 -8.52
C VAL A 424 -8.73 -4.47 -8.45
N VAL A 425 -9.19 -5.67 -8.80
CA VAL A 425 -8.34 -6.84 -8.91
C VAL A 425 -8.03 -7.05 -10.38
N TYR A 426 -6.75 -7.00 -10.73
CA TYR A 426 -6.30 -7.00 -12.12
C TYR A 426 -5.27 -8.10 -12.36
N ASP A 427 -5.16 -8.58 -13.59
CA ASP A 427 -4.08 -9.49 -13.95
C ASP A 427 -2.75 -8.72 -13.97
N LYS A 428 -1.74 -9.25 -13.25
CA LYS A 428 -0.40 -8.67 -13.12
C LYS A 428 0.29 -8.39 -14.47
N GLU A 429 -0.12 -9.09 -15.55
CA GLU A 429 0.37 -8.84 -16.91
C GLU A 429 -0.04 -7.47 -17.47
N TYR A 430 -1.04 -6.82 -16.86
CA TYR A 430 -1.59 -5.52 -17.26
C TYR A 430 -1.41 -4.46 -16.16
N PRO A 431 -0.17 -4.01 -15.88
CA PRO A 431 0.12 -3.05 -14.81
C PRO A 431 -0.51 -1.66 -15.04
N GLU A 432 -0.91 -1.33 -16.27
CA GLU A 432 -1.67 -0.11 -16.60
C GLU A 432 -2.96 0.00 -15.76
N ASN A 433 -3.62 -1.13 -15.46
CA ASN A 433 -4.85 -1.14 -14.66
C ASN A 433 -4.63 -0.59 -13.24
N ALA A 434 -3.45 -0.80 -12.65
CA ALA A 434 -3.11 -0.23 -11.34
C ALA A 434 -2.93 1.29 -11.43
N GLU A 435 -2.24 1.76 -12.46
CA GLU A 435 -2.01 3.19 -12.71
C GLU A 435 -3.34 3.91 -12.96
N LEU A 436 -4.22 3.32 -13.79
CA LEU A 436 -5.57 3.84 -14.01
C LEU A 436 -6.37 3.89 -12.71
N SER A 437 -6.41 2.79 -11.95
CA SER A 437 -7.16 2.71 -10.68
C SER A 437 -6.73 3.78 -9.68
N SER A 438 -5.44 4.12 -9.66
CA SER A 438 -4.89 5.16 -8.79
C SER A 438 -5.43 6.57 -9.10
N LEU A 439 -5.77 6.86 -10.36
CA LEU A 439 -6.39 8.13 -10.77
C LEU A 439 -7.81 8.29 -10.20
N PHE A 440 -8.48 7.17 -9.93
CA PHE A 440 -9.80 7.08 -9.35
C PHE A 440 -9.77 6.99 -7.81
N HIS A 441 -8.60 7.05 -7.18
CA HIS A 441 -8.45 6.90 -5.72
C HIS A 441 -9.01 5.57 -5.20
N VAL A 442 -8.82 4.50 -5.99
CA VAL A 442 -9.27 3.14 -5.68
C VAL A 442 -8.06 2.22 -5.50
N LYS A 443 -8.12 1.32 -4.51
CA LYS A 443 -7.05 0.34 -4.27
C LYS A 443 -7.00 -0.68 -5.40
N SER A 444 -5.81 -1.06 -5.86
CA SER A 444 -5.64 -2.13 -6.85
C SER A 444 -4.79 -3.28 -6.33
N VAL A 445 -5.11 -4.52 -6.71
CA VAL A 445 -4.37 -5.74 -6.32
C VAL A 445 -4.06 -6.59 -7.54
N PRO A 446 -2.78 -6.90 -7.81
CA PRO A 446 -2.39 -7.80 -8.89
C PRO A 446 -2.68 -9.25 -8.52
N VAL A 447 -3.17 -10.03 -9.49
CA VAL A 447 -3.32 -11.49 -9.40
C VAL A 447 -2.70 -12.18 -10.63
N ASN A 448 -2.42 -13.46 -10.50
CA ASN A 448 -1.87 -14.28 -11.59
C ASN A 448 -3.00 -15.13 -12.19
N SER A 449 -3.61 -14.70 -13.30
CA SER A 449 -4.72 -15.45 -13.91
C SER A 449 -4.19 -16.45 -14.94
N THR A 450 -3.91 -17.68 -14.50
CA THR A 450 -3.30 -18.69 -15.37
C THR A 450 -4.31 -19.41 -16.28
N ASN A 451 -5.61 -19.30 -15.99
CA ASN A 451 -6.66 -20.12 -16.62
C ASN A 451 -7.83 -19.28 -17.19
N GLY A 452 -7.55 -18.04 -17.63
CA GLY A 452 -8.52 -17.15 -18.28
C GLY A 452 -9.45 -16.41 -17.31
N TYR A 453 -10.38 -15.63 -17.88
CA TYR A 453 -11.15 -14.60 -17.15
C TYR A 453 -11.95 -15.12 -15.95
N ASN A 454 -12.48 -16.34 -15.99
CA ASN A 454 -13.18 -16.92 -14.84
C ASN A 454 -12.27 -17.09 -13.62
N SER A 455 -10.98 -17.39 -13.82
CA SER A 455 -10.01 -17.50 -12.74
C SER A 455 -9.68 -16.14 -12.12
N LEU A 456 -9.67 -15.08 -12.94
CA LEU A 456 -9.55 -13.71 -12.48
C LEU A 456 -10.75 -13.31 -11.62
N LEU A 457 -11.98 -13.59 -12.07
CA LEU A 457 -13.20 -13.28 -11.32
C LEU A 457 -13.23 -13.99 -9.96
N LEU A 458 -12.85 -15.27 -9.90
CA LEU A 458 -12.73 -16.01 -8.64
C LEU A 458 -11.65 -15.43 -7.73
N SER A 459 -10.51 -15.05 -8.30
CA SER A 459 -9.43 -14.40 -7.56
C SER A 459 -9.87 -13.05 -7.00
N ALA A 460 -10.69 -12.31 -7.75
CA ALA A 460 -11.24 -11.03 -7.34
C ALA A 460 -12.18 -11.18 -6.14
N VAL A 461 -13.14 -12.11 -6.21
CA VAL A 461 -14.04 -12.41 -5.09
C VAL A 461 -13.27 -12.88 -3.85
N SER A 462 -12.27 -13.75 -4.05
CA SER A 462 -11.40 -14.23 -2.96
C SER A 462 -10.62 -13.08 -2.31
N ALA A 463 -9.99 -12.23 -3.11
CA ALA A 463 -9.25 -11.05 -2.64
C ALA A 463 -10.16 -10.08 -1.88
N ALA A 464 -11.39 -9.88 -2.34
CA ALA A 464 -12.34 -9.00 -1.64
C ALA A 464 -12.67 -9.51 -0.23
N PHE A 465 -13.04 -10.78 -0.07
CA PHE A 465 -13.34 -11.33 1.25
C PHE A 465 -12.12 -11.47 2.16
N TYR A 466 -10.91 -11.55 1.58
CA TYR A 466 -9.64 -11.49 2.31
C TYR A 466 -9.33 -10.07 2.82
N LEU A 467 -9.49 -9.06 1.96
CA LEU A 467 -9.23 -7.65 2.30
C LEU A 467 -10.27 -7.08 3.26
N PHE A 468 -11.50 -7.59 3.22
CA PHE A 468 -12.63 -7.13 4.02
C PHE A 468 -13.21 -8.28 4.87
N PRO A 469 -12.46 -8.77 5.88
CA PRO A 469 -12.80 -10.00 6.63
C PRO A 469 -14.10 -9.90 7.41
N THR A 470 -14.50 -8.70 7.82
CA THR A 470 -15.72 -8.46 8.60
C THR A 470 -16.97 -8.25 7.75
N SER A 471 -16.83 -8.10 6.43
CA SER A 471 -17.98 -7.80 5.58
C SER A 471 -18.87 -9.04 5.35
N PRO A 472 -20.21 -8.93 5.51
CA PRO A 472 -21.14 -10.02 5.26
C PRO A 472 -21.45 -10.23 3.77
N ALA A 473 -21.18 -9.24 2.91
CA ALA A 473 -21.42 -9.29 1.48
C ALA A 473 -20.40 -8.44 0.71
N VAL A 474 -20.25 -8.72 -0.58
CA VAL A 474 -19.38 -7.98 -1.50
C VAL A 474 -20.15 -7.77 -2.81
N ALA A 475 -20.11 -6.56 -3.35
CA ALA A 475 -20.52 -6.30 -4.73
C ALA A 475 -19.38 -6.63 -5.68
N VAL A 476 -19.66 -7.39 -6.73
CA VAL A 476 -18.72 -7.79 -7.77
C VAL A 476 -19.13 -7.10 -9.06
N ILE A 477 -18.16 -6.55 -9.79
CA ILE A 477 -18.37 -5.86 -11.06
C ILE A 477 -17.31 -6.36 -12.06
N GLU A 478 -17.76 -6.83 -13.20
CA GLU A 478 -16.90 -7.14 -14.35
C GLU A 478 -16.49 -5.84 -15.07
N GLU A 479 -15.29 -5.81 -15.68
CA GLU A 479 -14.76 -4.56 -16.28
C GLU A 479 -15.62 -3.97 -17.41
N ASP A 480 -16.35 -4.80 -18.16
CA ASP A 480 -17.14 -4.36 -19.32
C ASP A 480 -18.52 -3.78 -18.94
N VAL A 481 -18.73 -3.46 -17.66
CA VAL A 481 -20.02 -2.99 -17.15
C VAL A 481 -20.00 -1.46 -17.01
N ARG A 482 -20.99 -0.81 -17.63
CA ARG A 482 -21.34 0.57 -17.32
C ARG A 482 -22.51 0.60 -16.35
N LEU A 483 -22.30 1.15 -15.16
CA LEU A 483 -23.31 1.19 -14.11
C LEU A 483 -24.35 2.28 -14.40
N SER A 484 -25.61 2.03 -14.03
CA SER A 484 -26.64 3.06 -14.05
C SER A 484 -26.41 4.08 -12.92
N PRO A 485 -26.84 5.35 -13.05
CA PRO A 485 -26.61 6.37 -12.01
C PRO A 485 -27.22 6.06 -10.63
N ASP A 486 -28.17 5.12 -10.58
CA ASP A 486 -28.87 4.66 -9.39
C ASP A 486 -28.40 3.29 -8.89
N TRP A 487 -27.34 2.69 -9.47
CA TRP A 487 -26.88 1.35 -9.10
C TRP A 487 -26.66 1.18 -7.59
N LEU A 488 -25.96 2.11 -6.94
CA LEU A 488 -25.72 2.04 -5.49
C LEU A 488 -27.00 2.29 -4.67
N PHE A 489 -27.94 3.09 -5.21
CA PHE A 489 -29.24 3.31 -4.60
C PHE A 489 -30.14 2.06 -4.72
N TYR A 490 -30.12 1.36 -5.83
CA TYR A 490 -30.78 0.07 -6.01
C TYR A 490 -30.24 -0.96 -5.00
N LEU A 491 -28.92 -1.03 -4.84
CA LEU A 491 -28.30 -1.94 -3.86
C LEU A 491 -28.64 -1.57 -2.41
N SER A 492 -28.81 -0.28 -2.09
CA SER A 492 -29.24 0.12 -0.74
C SER A 492 -30.58 -0.47 -0.32
N GLN A 493 -31.49 -0.67 -1.29
CA GLN A 493 -32.84 -1.20 -1.04
C GLN A 493 -32.87 -2.73 -1.03
N THR A 494 -31.99 -3.37 -1.79
CA THR A 494 -32.00 -4.83 -1.98
C THR A 494 -31.02 -5.57 -1.06
N LEU A 495 -29.94 -4.93 -0.62
CA LEU A 495 -28.96 -5.52 0.30
C LEU A 495 -29.60 -6.02 1.62
N PRO A 496 -30.50 -5.27 2.29
CA PRO A 496 -31.15 -5.78 3.50
C PRO A 496 -31.99 -7.05 3.25
N VAL A 497 -32.57 -7.18 2.05
CA VAL A 497 -33.36 -8.37 1.66
C VAL A 497 -32.42 -9.56 1.47
N LEU A 498 -31.31 -9.38 0.75
CA LEU A 498 -30.29 -10.40 0.55
C LEU A 498 -29.71 -10.93 1.87
N LEU A 499 -29.43 -10.03 2.82
CA LEU A 499 -28.86 -10.41 4.11
C LEU A 499 -29.85 -11.12 5.04
N LYS A 500 -31.16 -10.91 4.85
CA LYS A 500 -32.22 -11.45 5.71
C LYS A 500 -32.80 -12.76 5.16
N ASP A 501 -33.04 -12.85 3.85
CA ASP A 501 -33.64 -14.02 3.22
C ASP A 501 -32.57 -15.01 2.74
N LYS A 502 -32.39 -16.09 3.51
CA LYS A 502 -31.43 -17.16 3.22
C LYS A 502 -31.72 -17.96 1.95
N THR A 503 -32.88 -17.76 1.33
CA THR A 503 -33.25 -18.43 0.08
C THR A 503 -32.82 -17.65 -1.17
N ILE A 504 -32.19 -16.49 -1.00
CA ILE A 504 -31.65 -15.67 -2.07
C ILE A 504 -30.13 -15.86 -2.11
N ASP A 505 -29.62 -16.29 -3.26
CA ASP A 505 -28.18 -16.55 -3.44
C ASP A 505 -27.38 -15.27 -3.71
N VAL A 506 -27.92 -14.40 -4.59
CA VAL A 506 -27.28 -13.16 -5.05
C VAL A 506 -28.34 -12.11 -5.37
N VAL A 507 -27.95 -10.84 -5.34
CA VAL A 507 -28.68 -9.75 -6.00
C VAL A 507 -27.96 -9.42 -7.30
N GLN A 508 -28.62 -9.54 -8.45
CA GLN A 508 -28.04 -9.16 -9.74
C GLN A 508 -28.56 -7.80 -10.18
N THR A 509 -27.73 -7.01 -10.85
CA THR A 509 -28.13 -5.70 -11.40
C THR A 509 -28.35 -5.75 -12.91
N PHE A 510 -28.48 -6.95 -13.47
CA PHE A 510 -28.69 -7.19 -14.89
C PHE A 510 -29.87 -8.13 -15.11
N ASN A 511 -30.80 -7.73 -16.00
CA ASN A 511 -31.89 -8.58 -16.44
C ASN A 511 -31.61 -9.08 -17.86
N PRO A 512 -31.35 -10.39 -18.08
CA PRO A 512 -31.05 -10.93 -19.41
C PRO A 512 -32.21 -10.80 -20.41
N ASN A 513 -33.44 -10.55 -19.93
CA ASN A 513 -34.63 -10.34 -20.77
C ASN A 513 -35.09 -8.87 -20.78
N GLY A 514 -34.33 -7.96 -20.18
CA GLY A 514 -34.65 -6.54 -20.06
C GLY A 514 -34.29 -5.72 -21.30
N TYR A 515 -34.83 -6.09 -22.46
CA TYR A 515 -34.66 -5.33 -23.69
C TYR A 515 -35.50 -4.04 -23.67
N VAL A 516 -35.16 -3.07 -24.53
CA VAL A 516 -35.82 -1.75 -24.60
C VAL A 516 -37.34 -1.88 -24.75
N ASP A 517 -37.81 -2.88 -25.48
CA ASP A 517 -39.23 -3.08 -25.77
C ASP A 517 -39.95 -3.98 -24.74
N THR A 518 -39.23 -4.58 -23.80
CA THR A 518 -39.77 -5.53 -22.80
C THR A 518 -39.55 -5.11 -21.34
N GLY A 519 -38.59 -4.23 -21.07
CA GLY A 519 -38.35 -3.65 -19.75
C GLY A 519 -39.22 -2.42 -19.53
N THR A 520 -40.24 -2.52 -18.67
CA THR A 520 -41.29 -1.48 -18.58
C THR A 520 -41.36 -0.74 -17.26
N ASP A 521 -40.90 -1.30 -16.14
CA ASP A 521 -41.02 -0.67 -14.81
C ASP A 521 -39.68 -0.64 -14.04
N PRO A 522 -39.06 0.53 -13.82
CA PRO A 522 -37.79 0.66 -13.09
C PRO A 522 -37.93 0.45 -11.57
N SER A 523 -39.15 0.35 -11.04
CA SER A 523 -39.41 0.11 -9.62
C SER A 523 -39.61 -1.38 -9.26
N LEU A 524 -39.68 -2.25 -10.27
CA LEU A 524 -39.98 -3.66 -10.11
C LEU A 524 -38.71 -4.51 -9.98
N VAL A 525 -38.70 -5.41 -8.99
CA VAL A 525 -37.66 -6.44 -8.81
C VAL A 525 -38.23 -7.83 -8.98
N TYR A 526 -37.47 -8.71 -9.62
CA TYR A 526 -37.85 -10.10 -9.84
C TYR A 526 -37.03 -11.03 -8.97
N ARG A 527 -37.65 -12.14 -8.57
CA ARG A 527 -36.95 -13.32 -8.08
C ARG A 527 -36.94 -14.35 -9.21
N ILE A 528 -35.76 -14.82 -9.57
CA ILE A 528 -35.55 -15.76 -10.68
C ILE A 528 -34.75 -16.96 -10.19
N ASP A 529 -35.08 -18.15 -10.69
CA ASP A 529 -34.36 -19.38 -10.39
C ASP A 529 -33.41 -19.74 -11.54
N HIS A 530 -32.30 -20.42 -11.21
CA HIS A 530 -31.36 -21.02 -12.17
C HIS A 530 -30.61 -20.05 -13.10
N GLN A 531 -30.37 -18.81 -12.66
CA GLN A 531 -29.56 -17.84 -13.40
C GLN A 531 -28.20 -17.62 -12.71
N PRO A 532 -27.06 -17.90 -13.40
CA PRO A 532 -25.74 -17.58 -12.84
C PRO A 532 -25.55 -16.07 -12.69
N PRO A 533 -24.72 -15.60 -11.74
CA PRO A 533 -24.35 -14.20 -11.63
C PRO A 533 -23.68 -13.71 -12.91
N LEU A 534 -24.13 -12.55 -13.42
CA LEU A 534 -23.60 -11.94 -14.64
C LEU A 534 -23.28 -10.48 -14.38
N TYR A 535 -22.15 -10.00 -14.91
CA TYR A 535 -21.79 -8.59 -15.05
C TYR A 535 -21.60 -7.85 -13.73
N SER A 536 -22.68 -7.55 -13.00
CA SER A 536 -22.64 -6.95 -11.68
C SER A 536 -23.67 -7.56 -10.75
N TYR A 537 -23.21 -7.95 -9.56
CA TYR A 537 -24.02 -8.66 -8.59
C TYR A 537 -23.45 -8.53 -7.18
N VAL A 538 -24.27 -8.78 -6.16
CA VAL A 538 -23.87 -8.84 -4.75
C VAL A 538 -23.94 -10.28 -4.28
N LEU A 539 -22.84 -10.74 -3.67
CA LEU A 539 -22.68 -12.08 -3.12
C LEU A 539 -22.47 -12.01 -1.61
N THR A 540 -23.10 -12.91 -0.87
CA THR A 540 -22.88 -13.02 0.57
C THR A 540 -21.62 -13.84 0.89
N ARG A 541 -20.97 -13.53 2.01
CA ARG A 541 -19.83 -14.31 2.52
C ARG A 541 -20.19 -15.78 2.71
N ASN A 542 -21.36 -16.05 3.28
CA ASN A 542 -21.83 -17.41 3.52
C ASN A 542 -21.94 -18.21 2.20
N LYS A 543 -22.45 -17.58 1.12
CA LYS A 543 -22.53 -18.21 -0.20
C LYS A 543 -21.13 -18.45 -0.79
N TYR A 544 -20.22 -17.50 -0.64
CA TYR A 544 -18.83 -17.67 -1.08
C TYR A 544 -18.12 -18.82 -0.35
N GLU A 545 -18.19 -18.85 0.97
CA GLU A 545 -17.46 -19.81 1.80
C GLU A 545 -17.97 -21.25 1.59
N ASN A 546 -19.30 -21.46 1.60
CA ASN A 546 -19.87 -22.81 1.51
C ASN A 546 -19.91 -23.35 0.07
N ASP A 547 -20.16 -22.51 -0.93
CA ASP A 547 -20.48 -23.01 -2.27
C ASP A 547 -19.36 -22.74 -3.29
N ILE A 548 -18.58 -21.67 -3.12
CA ILE A 548 -17.57 -21.26 -4.10
C ILE A 548 -16.17 -21.68 -3.66
N LYS A 549 -15.82 -21.44 -2.39
CA LYS A 549 -14.50 -21.73 -1.84
C LYS A 549 -14.27 -23.24 -1.66
N GLU A 550 -15.26 -23.98 -1.15
CA GLU A 550 -15.16 -25.45 -1.01
C GLU A 550 -15.09 -26.18 -2.36
N ASN A 551 -15.86 -25.73 -3.37
CA ASN A 551 -15.86 -26.33 -4.70
C ASN A 551 -14.64 -25.94 -5.56
N ALA A 552 -13.93 -24.86 -5.23
CA ALA A 552 -12.66 -24.52 -5.89
C ALA A 552 -11.53 -25.52 -5.58
N GLY A 553 -11.65 -26.30 -4.49
CA GLY A 553 -10.74 -27.39 -4.13
C GLY A 553 -11.07 -28.75 -4.77
N ILE A 554 -12.25 -28.91 -5.38
CA ILE A 554 -12.75 -30.19 -5.91
C ILE A 554 -13.04 -30.02 -7.41
N THR A 555 -12.05 -30.34 -8.25
CA THR A 555 -12.14 -30.60 -9.70
C THR A 555 -13.17 -29.78 -10.51
N ASN A 556 -12.69 -28.77 -11.26
CA ASN A 556 -13.06 -28.31 -12.63
C ASN A 556 -14.44 -28.59 -13.29
N HIS A 557 -15.48 -29.00 -12.55
CA HIS A 557 -16.74 -29.52 -13.09
C HIS A 557 -17.97 -28.77 -12.59
N SER A 558 -17.95 -28.18 -11.39
CA SER A 558 -19.11 -27.42 -10.87
C SER A 558 -19.23 -26.00 -11.44
N PHE A 559 -18.13 -25.36 -11.85
CA PHE A 559 -18.21 -24.03 -12.49
C PHE A 559 -18.61 -24.10 -13.98
N LYS A 560 -18.45 -25.26 -14.64
CA LYS A 560 -19.02 -25.48 -15.98
C LYS A 560 -20.54 -25.35 -15.95
N GLN A 561 -21.23 -25.70 -14.87
CA GLN A 561 -22.68 -25.50 -14.82
C GLN A 561 -23.11 -24.03 -14.60
N LEU A 562 -22.26 -23.19 -14.00
CA LEU A 562 -22.53 -21.76 -13.82
C LEU A 562 -22.08 -20.90 -15.03
N THR A 563 -21.12 -21.34 -15.85
CA THR A 563 -20.60 -20.51 -16.97
C THR A 563 -20.58 -21.19 -18.34
N SER A 564 -20.90 -22.48 -18.51
CA SER A 564 -20.71 -23.20 -19.80
C SER A 564 -21.83 -23.07 -20.83
N LYS A 565 -22.67 -22.03 -20.76
CA LYS A 565 -23.58 -21.66 -21.86
C LYS A 565 -23.29 -20.26 -22.41
N ARG A 566 -22.02 -19.83 -22.47
CA ARG A 566 -21.62 -18.78 -23.43
C ARG A 566 -21.43 -19.40 -24.82
N LEU A 567 -22.43 -19.13 -25.64
CA LEU A 567 -22.60 -19.39 -27.07
C LEU A 567 -21.33 -19.65 -27.89
N ARG A 568 -21.36 -20.78 -28.61
CA ARG A 568 -20.93 -20.82 -30.01
C ARG A 568 -21.80 -19.84 -30.81
N THR A 569 -21.43 -18.56 -30.87
CA THR A 569 -21.89 -17.69 -31.95
C THR A 569 -20.88 -17.79 -33.08
N LYS A 570 -21.23 -18.60 -34.08
CA LYS A 570 -20.60 -18.54 -35.39
C LYS A 570 -20.75 -17.12 -35.92
N ARG A 571 -19.68 -16.61 -36.54
CA ARG A 571 -19.74 -15.50 -37.49
C ARG A 571 -20.95 -15.65 -38.42
N CYS A 572 -21.74 -14.58 -38.54
CA CYS A 572 -22.36 -14.18 -39.79
C CYS A 572 -21.98 -12.72 -40.01
#